data_AF-A0AA39RZA5-F1
#
_entry.id   AF-A0AA39RZA5-F1
#
_cell.length_a   1.000
_cell.length_b   1.000
_cell.length_c   1.000
_cell.angle_alpha   90.00
_cell.angle_beta   90.00
_cell.angle_gamma   90.00
#
_symmetry.space_group_name_H-M   'P 1'
#
loop_
_entity.id
_entity.type
_entity.pdbx_description
1 polymer ?
#
loop_
_entity_poly.entity_id
_entity_poly.type
_entity_poly.pdbx_seq_one_letter_code
_entity_poly.pdbx_strand_id
1 'polypeptide(L)'
;MCKDGNELIYPLAFGFANSECSKSWTWFLKQIREVILQLELLIVVSNWHIGISNGMKAIFPDAAYGVYAYHLVKNLKQHCRKRADVINLYYCATCVYLVKEFDHFMAKLKSFHPKVYDELVEVGI
;
A
#
# COMPACT_ATOMS: atom_id res chain seq x y z
N MET A 1 -11.12 -2.21 -0.67
CA MET A 1 -12.53 -2.01 -1.05
C MET A 1 -13.05 -3.35 -1.53
N CYS A 2 -14.14 -3.84 -0.95
CA CYS A 2 -14.81 -5.04 -1.44
C CYS A 2 -15.92 -4.59 -2.38
N LYS A 3 -16.10 -5.33 -3.47
CA LYS A 3 -17.19 -5.13 -4.42
C LYS A 3 -18.18 -6.28 -4.28
N ASP A 4 -19.46 -5.98 -4.31
CA ASP A 4 -20.49 -7.02 -4.40
C ASP A 4 -20.65 -7.49 -5.85
N GLY A 5 -21.58 -8.42 -6.09
CA GLY A 5 -21.89 -8.91 -7.43
C GLY A 5 -22.44 -7.84 -8.38
N ASN A 6 -22.72 -6.63 -7.89
CA ASN A 6 -23.20 -5.48 -8.65
C ASN A 6 -22.11 -4.40 -8.81
N GLU A 7 -20.84 -4.72 -8.53
CA GLU A 7 -19.71 -3.78 -8.57
C GLU A 7 -19.82 -2.61 -7.56
N LEU A 8 -20.76 -2.66 -6.61
CA LEU A 8 -20.91 -1.64 -5.59
C LEU A 8 -19.90 -1.86 -4.46
N ILE A 9 -19.31 -0.77 -4.01
CA ILE A 9 -18.33 -0.79 -2.93
C ILE A 9 -19.07 -0.84 -1.59
N TYR A 10 -18.74 -1.83 -0.77
CA TYR A 10 -19.26 -1.93 0.59
C TYR A 10 -18.14 -2.18 1.61
N PRO A 11 -18.31 -1.74 2.87
CA PRO A 11 -17.34 -2.03 3.92
C PRO A 11 -17.44 -3.50 4.34
N LEU A 12 -16.30 -4.21 4.32
CA LEU A 12 -16.23 -5.60 4.77
C LEU A 12 -16.27 -5.71 6.30
N ALA A 13 -15.62 -4.77 6.99
CA ALA A 13 -15.52 -4.74 8.43
C ALA A 13 -15.13 -3.32 8.92
N PHE A 14 -15.41 -3.03 10.18
CA PHE A 14 -14.94 -1.86 10.90
C PHE A 14 -14.39 -2.28 12.27
N GLY A 15 -13.43 -1.52 12.80
CA GLY A 15 -12.81 -1.80 14.09
C GLY A 15 -12.58 -0.53 14.88
N PHE A 16 -12.82 -0.58 16.18
CA PHE A 16 -12.53 0.50 17.11
C PHE A 16 -11.29 0.15 17.91
N ALA A 17 -10.33 1.07 17.99
CA ALA A 17 -9.11 0.89 18.74
C ALA A 17 -8.64 2.20 19.37
N ASN A 18 -7.89 2.09 20.47
CA ASN A 18 -7.42 3.26 21.22
C ASN A 18 -6.42 4.13 20.45
N SER A 19 -5.70 3.56 19.48
CA SER A 19 -4.72 4.27 18.65
C SER A 19 -4.37 3.48 17.40
N GLU A 20 -3.88 4.18 16.37
CA GLU A 20 -3.29 3.58 15.17
C GLU A 20 -1.87 3.05 15.47
N CYS A 21 -1.78 1.92 16.16
CA CYS A 21 -0.50 1.29 16.50
C CYS A 21 -0.44 -0.18 16.04
N SER A 22 0.76 -0.76 16.06
CA SER A 22 1.00 -2.15 15.64
C SER A 22 0.12 -3.16 16.39
N LYS A 23 -0.16 -2.91 17.69
CA LYS A 23 -1.03 -3.77 18.50
C LYS A 23 -2.47 -3.74 18.00
N SER A 24 -3.01 -2.54 17.74
CA SER A 24 -4.37 -2.35 17.22
C SER A 24 -4.55 -2.98 15.85
N TRP A 25 -3.59 -2.76 14.93
CA TRP A 25 -3.62 -3.32 13.58
C TRP A 25 -3.52 -4.85 13.60
N THR A 26 -2.62 -5.41 14.40
CA THR A 26 -2.51 -6.87 14.56
C THR A 26 -3.80 -7.48 15.09
N TRP A 27 -4.41 -6.87 16.11
CA TRP A 27 -5.69 -7.35 16.65
C TRP A 27 -6.79 -7.32 15.58
N PHE A 28 -6.92 -6.21 14.86
CA PHE A 28 -7.95 -6.06 13.82
C PHE A 28 -7.76 -7.07 12.70
N LEU A 29 -6.54 -7.21 12.17
CA LEU A 29 -6.23 -8.19 11.13
C LEU A 29 -6.49 -9.63 11.58
N LYS A 30 -6.24 -9.94 12.86
CA LYS A 30 -6.59 -11.25 13.43
C LYS A 30 -8.10 -11.48 13.39
N GLN A 31 -8.92 -10.50 13.75
CA GLN A 31 -10.38 -10.63 13.65
C GLN A 31 -10.84 -10.88 12.21
N ILE A 32 -10.19 -10.23 11.24
CA ILE A 32 -10.47 -10.44 9.82
C ILE A 32 -10.08 -11.86 9.36
N ARG A 33 -8.95 -12.39 9.82
CA ARG A 33 -8.49 -13.75 9.46
C ARG A 33 -9.44 -14.85 9.93
N GLU A 34 -10.12 -14.66 11.06
CA GLU A 34 -11.10 -15.63 11.58
C GLU A 34 -12.36 -15.70 10.71
N VAL A 35 -12.73 -14.63 10.00
CA VAL A 35 -13.97 -14.55 9.22
C VAL A 35 -13.77 -14.72 7.72
N ILE A 36 -12.58 -14.41 7.21
CA ILE A 36 -12.24 -14.62 5.80
C ILE A 36 -11.82 -16.09 5.62
N LEU A 37 -12.59 -16.83 4.83
CA LEU A 37 -12.21 -18.18 4.37
C LEU A 37 -10.83 -18.12 3.69
N GLN A 38 -10.04 -19.19 3.80
CA GLN A 38 -8.78 -19.29 3.04
C GLN A 38 -9.09 -19.25 1.54
N LEU A 39 -8.87 -18.09 0.92
CA LEU A 39 -8.93 -17.89 -0.52
C LEU A 39 -7.55 -18.17 -1.10
N GLU A 40 -7.47 -18.95 -2.17
CA GLU A 40 -6.20 -19.25 -2.87
C GLU A 40 -5.49 -17.99 -3.37
N LEU A 41 -6.22 -16.90 -3.62
CA LEU A 41 -5.69 -15.63 -4.09
C LEU A 41 -6.26 -14.45 -3.30
N LEU A 42 -5.79 -14.27 -2.06
CA LEU A 42 -6.06 -13.06 -1.29
C LEU A 42 -5.02 -11.97 -1.59
N ILE A 43 -5.48 -10.84 -2.13
CA ILE A 43 -4.66 -9.63 -2.32
C ILE A 43 -5.18 -8.54 -1.39
N VAL A 44 -4.32 -8.03 -0.51
CA VAL A 44 -4.65 -6.92 0.39
C VAL A 44 -3.89 -5.68 -0.03
N VAL A 45 -4.64 -4.60 -0.27
CA VAL A 45 -4.06 -3.29 -0.57
C VAL A 45 -4.46 -2.31 0.53
N SER A 46 -3.48 -1.71 1.20
CA SER A 46 -3.72 -0.80 2.34
C SER A 46 -2.98 0.53 2.20
N ASN A 47 -3.25 1.46 3.12
CA ASN A 47 -2.40 2.63 3.31
C ASN A 47 -1.03 2.20 3.83
N TRP A 48 -0.01 3.02 3.57
CA TRP A 48 1.30 2.80 4.16
C TRP A 48 1.27 3.14 5.65
N HIS A 49 1.41 2.11 6.49
CA HIS A 49 1.61 2.25 7.93
C HIS A 49 2.38 1.04 8.45
N ILE A 50 3.45 1.27 9.22
CA ILE A 50 4.35 0.19 9.68
C ILE A 50 3.59 -0.88 10.49
N GLY A 51 2.60 -0.47 11.29
CA GLY A 51 1.75 -1.39 12.04
C GLY A 51 0.89 -2.29 11.16
N ILE A 52 0.43 -1.80 10.00
CA ILE A 52 -0.33 -2.61 9.04
C ILE A 52 0.62 -3.60 8.35
N SER A 53 1.77 -3.13 7.85
CA SER A 53 2.76 -4.00 7.19
C SER A 53 3.21 -5.15 8.10
N ASN A 54 3.51 -4.85 9.36
CA ASN A 54 3.91 -5.87 10.34
C ASN A 54 2.76 -6.84 10.65
N GLY A 55 1.54 -6.33 10.84
CA GLY A 55 0.37 -7.18 11.08
C GLY A 55 0.04 -8.08 9.88
N MET A 56 0.19 -7.58 8.65
CA MET A 56 -0.02 -8.35 7.43
C MET A 56 0.97 -9.51 7.33
N LYS A 57 2.27 -9.24 7.54
CA LYS A 57 3.30 -10.29 7.56
C LYS A 57 3.04 -11.35 8.64
N ALA A 58 2.51 -10.95 9.78
CA ALA A 58 2.26 -11.85 10.91
C ALA A 58 0.98 -12.69 10.76
N ILE A 59 -0.11 -12.12 10.22
CA ILE A 59 -1.44 -12.73 10.22
C ILE A 59 -1.83 -13.31 8.85
N PHE A 60 -1.31 -12.73 7.77
CA PHE A 60 -1.59 -13.14 6.39
C PHE A 60 -0.27 -13.37 5.61
N PRO A 61 0.62 -14.26 6.06
CA PRO A 61 1.91 -14.49 5.39
C PRO A 61 1.75 -15.00 3.95
N ASP A 62 0.62 -15.65 3.66
CA ASP A 62 0.32 -16.24 2.34
C ASP A 62 -0.38 -15.27 1.39
N ALA A 63 -0.80 -14.09 1.86
CA ALA A 63 -1.50 -13.12 1.04
C ALA A 63 -0.52 -12.22 0.29
N ALA A 64 -0.83 -11.89 -0.96
CA ALA A 64 -0.14 -10.81 -1.63
C ALA A 64 -0.52 -9.49 -0.96
N TYR A 65 0.49 -8.68 -0.64
CA TYR A 65 0.31 -7.40 0.03
C TYR A 65 0.87 -6.26 -0.82
N GLY A 66 0.07 -5.23 -1.03
CA GLY A 66 0.47 -4.01 -1.74
C GLY A 66 0.07 -2.76 -0.97
N VAL A 67 0.77 -1.66 -1.26
CA VAL A 67 0.41 -0.35 -0.73
C VAL A 67 -0.38 0.42 -1.78
N TYR A 68 -1.47 1.08 -1.38
CA TYR A 68 -2.30 1.83 -2.30
C TYR A 68 -1.57 3.08 -2.80
N ALA A 69 -1.25 3.09 -4.10
CA ALA A 69 -0.51 4.13 -4.79
C ALA A 69 -1.04 5.56 -4.54
N TYR A 70 -2.36 5.73 -4.48
CA TYR A 70 -2.98 7.04 -4.20
C TYR A 70 -2.51 7.64 -2.88
N HIS A 71 -2.42 6.84 -1.81
CA HIS A 71 -1.97 7.33 -0.51
C HIS A 71 -0.48 7.63 -0.50
N LEU A 72 0.32 6.86 -1.25
CA LEU A 72 1.74 7.15 -1.43
C LEU A 72 1.97 8.46 -2.18
N VAL A 73 1.25 8.70 -3.28
CA VAL A 73 1.29 9.99 -4.00
C VAL A 73 0.85 11.14 -3.08
N LYS A 74 -0.18 10.94 -2.26
CA LYS A 74 -0.64 11.95 -1.30
C LYS A 74 0.41 12.25 -0.24
N ASN A 75 1.06 11.22 0.32
CA ASN A 75 2.14 11.37 1.28
C ASN A 75 3.36 12.05 0.66
N LEU A 76 3.75 11.66 -0.56
CA LEU A 76 4.81 12.32 -1.32
C LEU A 76 4.50 13.80 -1.57
N LYS A 77 3.26 14.15 -1.93
CA LYS A 77 2.85 15.56 -2.07
C LYS A 77 3.01 16.35 -0.77
N GLN A 78 2.84 15.73 0.39
CA GLN A 78 3.02 16.39 1.68
C GLN A 78 4.50 16.57 2.04
N HIS A 79 5.34 15.56 1.83
CA HIS A 79 6.76 15.59 2.19
C HIS A 79 7.64 16.29 1.13
N CYS A 80 7.27 16.16 -0.14
CA CYS A 80 8.01 16.66 -1.30
C CYS A 80 7.28 17.83 -2.00
N ARG A 81 6.64 18.74 -1.24
CA ARG A 81 5.81 19.85 -1.76
C ARG A 81 6.43 20.68 -2.89
N LYS A 82 7.77 20.74 -2.99
CA LYS A 82 8.50 21.51 -4.01
C LYS A 82 9.11 20.65 -5.15
N ARG A 83 8.89 19.33 -5.15
CA ARG A 83 9.47 18.39 -6.14
C ARG A 83 8.37 17.79 -7.01
N ALA A 84 7.81 18.63 -7.90
CA ALA A 84 6.75 18.21 -8.81
C ALA A 84 7.18 17.09 -9.77
N ASP A 85 8.45 17.08 -10.14
CA ASP A 85 9.12 16.05 -10.92
C ASP A 85 9.12 14.68 -10.23
N VAL A 86 9.44 14.62 -8.92
CA VAL A 86 9.34 13.39 -8.11
C VAL A 86 7.90 12.87 -8.11
N ILE A 87 6.93 13.74 -7.83
CA ILE A 87 5.52 13.37 -7.76
C ILE A 87 5.02 12.85 -9.12
N ASN A 88 5.41 13.50 -10.21
CA ASN A 88 5.00 13.11 -11.56
C ASN A 88 5.63 11.79 -11.99
N LEU A 89 6.94 11.60 -11.78
CA LEU A 89 7.62 10.34 -12.11
C LEU A 89 7.02 9.16 -11.34
N TYR A 90 6.78 9.36 -10.04
CA TYR A 90 6.16 8.33 -9.21
C TYR A 90 4.70 8.06 -9.64
N TYR A 91 3.92 9.09 -9.92
CA TYR A 91 2.55 8.92 -10.43
C TYR A 91 2.52 8.14 -11.75
N CYS A 92 3.41 8.49 -12.70
CA CYS A 92 3.55 7.75 -13.96
C CYS A 92 3.90 6.28 -13.72
N ALA A 93 4.83 5.98 -12.80
CA ALA A 93 5.13 4.60 -12.41
C ALA A 93 3.89 3.86 -11.90
N THR A 94 3.03 4.51 -11.11
CA THR A 94 1.81 3.88 -10.58
C THR A 94 0.67 3.69 -11.60
N CYS A 95 0.73 4.36 -12.75
CA CYS A 95 -0.32 4.33 -13.76
C CYS A 95 -0.02 3.39 -14.95
N VAL A 96 1.18 2.80 -15.00
CA VAL A 96 1.55 1.87 -16.06
C VAL A 96 1.19 0.43 -15.71
N TYR A 97 0.86 -0.36 -16.73
CA TYR A 97 0.43 -1.75 -16.58
C TYR A 97 1.58 -2.75 -16.70
N LEU A 98 2.73 -2.34 -17.24
CA LEU A 98 3.86 -3.22 -17.51
C LEU A 98 5.00 -2.96 -16.52
N VAL A 99 5.53 -4.05 -15.95
CA VAL A 99 6.67 -4.00 -15.01
C VAL A 99 7.87 -3.27 -15.64
N LYS A 100 8.17 -3.54 -16.91
CA LYS A 100 9.26 -2.84 -17.63
C LYS A 100 9.08 -1.31 -17.68
N GLU A 101 7.85 -0.83 -17.76
CA GLU A 101 7.55 0.60 -17.82
C GLU A 101 7.59 1.21 -16.42
N PHE A 102 7.13 0.47 -15.42
CA PHE A 102 7.27 0.83 -14.01
C PHE A 102 8.75 0.99 -13.66
N ASP A 103 9.57 -0.01 -13.98
CA ASP A 103 11.02 -0.01 -13.74
C ASP A 103 11.70 1.16 -14.46
N HIS A 104 11.27 1.50 -15.67
CA HIS A 104 11.79 2.66 -16.40
C HIS A 104 11.53 3.98 -15.67
N PHE A 105 10.32 4.20 -15.15
CA PHE A 105 10.02 5.41 -14.38
C PHE A 105 10.74 5.42 -13.02
N MET A 106 10.83 4.28 -12.35
CA MET A 106 11.56 4.14 -11.08
C MET A 106 13.07 4.33 -11.26
N ALA A 107 13.65 3.87 -12.37
CA ALA A 107 15.05 4.11 -12.73
C ALA A 107 15.32 5.60 -12.99
N LYS A 108 14.41 6.30 -13.69
CA LYS A 108 14.49 7.76 -13.83
C LYS A 108 14.41 8.46 -12.49
N LEU A 109 13.49 8.05 -11.61
CA LEU A 109 13.36 8.61 -10.28
C LEU A 109 14.66 8.42 -9.48
N LYS A 110 15.25 7.23 -9.52
CA LYS A 110 16.55 6.93 -8.88
C LYS A 110 17.67 7.81 -9.42
N SER A 111 17.72 8.03 -10.74
CA SER A 111 18.75 8.85 -11.37
C SER A 111 18.67 10.32 -10.96
N PHE A 112 17.47 10.89 -10.82
CA PHE A 112 17.30 12.31 -10.47
C PHE A 112 17.24 12.55 -8.96
N HIS A 113 16.69 11.59 -8.20
CA HIS A 113 16.38 11.72 -6.78
C HIS A 113 16.69 10.43 -6.00
N PRO A 114 17.97 10.04 -5.90
CA PRO A 114 18.37 8.75 -5.30
C PRO A 114 17.88 8.59 -3.85
N LYS A 115 17.94 9.65 -3.04
CA LYS A 115 17.46 9.62 -1.65
C LYS A 115 15.95 9.32 -1.54
N VAL A 116 15.15 9.91 -2.42
CA VAL A 116 13.70 9.68 -2.43
C VAL A 116 13.41 8.26 -2.92
N TYR A 117 14.19 7.77 -3.88
CA TYR A 117 14.10 6.39 -4.31
C TYR A 117 14.42 5.41 -3.16
N ASP A 118 15.48 5.64 -2.40
CA ASP A 118 15.85 4.78 -1.27
C ASP A 118 14.75 4.76 -0.19
N GLU A 119 14.18 5.93 0.14
CA GLU A 119 13.01 6.02 1.03
C GLU A 119 11.79 5.24 0.50
N LEU A 120 11.55 5.27 -0.82
CA LEU A 120 10.45 4.51 -1.45
C LEU A 120 10.68 3.00 -1.43
N VAL A 121 11.93 2.55 -1.64
CA VAL A 121 12.29 1.13 -1.58
C VAL A 121 12.23 0.61 -0.15
N GLU A 122 12.66 1.38 0.84
CA GLU A 122 12.53 1.00 2.26
C GLU A 122 11.08 0.76 2.68
N VAL A 123 10.13 1.45 2.05
CA VAL A 123 8.69 1.29 2.32
C VAL A 123 8.02 0.20 1.48
N GLY A 124 8.79 -0.53 0.67
CA GLY A 124 8.33 -1.70 -0.08
C GLY A 124 7.71 -1.38 -1.44
N ILE A 125 8.21 -0.34 -2.12
CA ILE A 125 7.86 0.01 -3.51
C ILE A 125 9.02 -0.29 -4.47
#